data_AF-A0AAW9J693-F1
#
_entry.id   AF-A0AAW9J693-F1
#
_cell.length_a   1.000
_cell.length_b   1.000
_cell.length_c   1.000
_cell.angle_alpha   90.00
_cell.angle_beta   90.00
_cell.angle_gamma   90.00
#
_symmetry.space_group_name_H-M   'P 1'
#
loop_
_entity.id
_entity.type
_entity.pdbx_description
1 polymer ?
#
loop_
_entity_poly.entity_id
_entity_poly.type
_entity_poly.pdbx_seq_one_letter_code
_entity_poly.pdbx_strand_id
1 'polypeptide(L)'
;AKTVCDEKGIDVYDIVKSTQPIAFENAMWAYTLGAAIAIKKGCTKAAEAAAAIGEGLQAFCIPGSVADDRKVGLGHGNLGAMLLREETKCFAFLAGHESFAAAEGAIKIAEKANKVRQEPLRVILNGLGKDAAYI
;
A
#
# COMPACT_ATOMS: atom_id res chain seq x y z
N ALA A 1 -7.74 17.05 7.98
CA ALA A 1 -7.04 15.75 8.00
C ALA A 1 -6.04 15.70 9.14
N LYS A 2 -4.98 16.53 9.13
CA LYS A 2 -3.93 16.54 10.16
C LYS A 2 -4.45 16.54 11.60
N THR A 3 -5.33 17.49 11.96
CA THR A 3 -5.94 17.57 13.30
C THR A 3 -6.58 16.26 13.76
N VAL A 4 -7.25 15.52 12.86
CA VAL A 4 -7.89 14.24 13.19
C VAL A 4 -6.84 13.17 13.55
N CYS A 5 -5.70 13.18 12.87
CA CYS A 5 -4.59 12.28 13.17
C CYS A 5 -3.85 12.70 14.44
N ASP A 6 -3.61 14.00 14.62
CA ASP A 6 -2.94 14.59 15.79
C ASP A 6 -3.75 14.33 17.08
N GLU A 7 -5.09 14.41 17.03
CA GLU A 7 -5.99 14.05 18.14
C GLU A 7 -5.85 12.58 18.57
N LYS A 8 -5.39 11.71 17.67
CA LYS A 8 -5.07 10.30 17.96
C LYS A 8 -3.59 10.06 18.26
N GLY A 9 -2.78 11.12 18.26
CA GLY A 9 -1.33 11.05 18.50
C GLY A 9 -0.55 10.38 17.36
N ILE A 10 -1.07 10.42 16.13
CA ILE A 10 -0.43 9.79 14.96
C ILE A 10 0.14 10.86 14.05
N ASP A 11 1.46 11.04 14.06
CA ASP A 11 2.14 11.94 13.14
C ASP A 11 2.40 11.27 11.78
N VAL A 12 1.34 11.22 10.96
CA VAL A 12 1.38 10.57 9.65
C VAL A 12 2.36 11.26 8.70
N TYR A 13 2.50 12.59 8.83
CA TYR A 13 3.36 13.38 7.95
C TYR A 13 4.81 12.97 8.14
N ASP A 14 5.30 12.98 9.39
CA ASP A 14 6.69 12.63 9.69
C ASP A 14 6.97 11.14 9.45
N ILE A 15 6.00 10.24 9.72
CA ILE A 15 6.12 8.81 9.38
C ILE A 15 6.41 8.61 7.88
N VAL A 16 5.66 9.28 7.01
CA VAL A 16 5.82 9.13 5.55
C VAL A 16 7.14 9.74 5.11
N LYS A 17 7.48 10.93 5.61
CA LYS A 17 8.73 11.63 5.29
C LYS A 17 9.97 10.87 5.74
N SER A 18 9.94 10.27 6.93
CA SER A 18 11.06 9.44 7.42
C SER A 18 11.18 8.13 6.65
N THR A 19 10.07 7.59 6.16
CA THR A 19 10.06 6.34 5.37
C THR A 19 10.64 6.55 3.98
N GLN A 20 10.30 7.66 3.32
CA GLN A 20 10.82 8.00 2.01
C GLN A 20 11.14 9.50 1.92
N PRO A 21 12.35 9.93 2.30
CA PRO A 21 12.72 11.35 2.36
C PRO A 21 12.65 12.09 1.02
N ILE A 22 12.77 11.37 -0.10
CA ILE A 22 12.67 11.93 -1.45
C ILE A 22 11.23 11.95 -2.00
N ALA A 23 10.23 11.52 -1.22
CA ALA A 23 8.84 11.58 -1.64
C ALA A 23 8.38 13.05 -1.78
N PHE A 24 7.51 13.30 -2.74
CA PHE A 24 6.87 14.61 -2.90
C PHE A 24 5.98 14.93 -1.71
N GLU A 25 5.85 16.23 -1.41
CA GLU A 25 4.97 16.76 -0.37
C GLU A 25 3.54 16.20 -0.42
N ASN A 26 3.02 16.01 -1.63
CA ASN A 26 1.70 15.43 -1.86
C ASN A 26 1.53 14.03 -1.25
N ALA A 27 2.59 13.22 -1.15
CA ALA A 27 2.52 11.90 -0.55
C ALA A 27 2.20 12.00 0.95
N MET A 28 2.91 12.86 1.69
CA MET A 28 2.67 13.05 3.13
C MET A 28 1.22 13.49 3.39
N TRP A 29 0.68 14.39 2.57
CA TRP A 29 -0.70 14.85 2.69
C TRP A 29 -1.73 13.81 2.26
N ALA A 30 -1.45 13.03 1.21
CA ALA A 30 -2.32 11.96 0.76
C ALA A 30 -2.48 10.86 1.82
N TYR A 31 -1.38 10.43 2.43
CA TYR A 31 -1.42 9.49 3.56
C TYR A 31 -2.09 10.10 4.80
N THR A 32 -1.85 11.38 5.09
CA THR A 32 -2.52 12.07 6.21
C THR A 32 -4.03 12.13 6.01
N LEU A 33 -4.50 12.41 4.78
CA LEU A 33 -5.91 12.36 4.44
C LEU A 33 -6.47 10.94 4.59
N GLY A 34 -5.77 9.96 4.03
CA GLY A 34 -6.17 8.55 4.12
C GLY A 34 -6.29 8.02 5.55
N ALA A 35 -5.34 8.36 6.41
CA ALA A 35 -5.38 8.03 7.83
C ALA A 35 -6.55 8.72 8.54
N ALA A 36 -6.81 10.00 8.25
CA ALA A 36 -7.95 10.71 8.80
C ALA A 36 -9.29 10.08 8.36
N ILE A 37 -9.40 9.62 7.10
CA ILE A 37 -10.56 8.87 6.61
C ILE A 37 -10.73 7.57 7.40
N ALA A 38 -9.65 6.80 7.58
CA ALA A 38 -9.68 5.55 8.36
C ALA A 38 -10.18 5.78 9.80
N ILE A 39 -9.66 6.83 10.46
CA ILE A 39 -10.08 7.22 11.82
C ILE A 39 -11.56 7.59 11.83
N LYS A 40 -12.03 8.39 10.88
CA LYS A 40 -13.44 8.82 10.80
C LYS A 40 -14.40 7.67 10.48
N LYS A 41 -13.95 6.67 9.71
CA LYS A 41 -14.71 5.43 9.44
C LYS A 41 -14.71 4.46 10.62
N GLY A 42 -13.92 4.71 11.67
CA GLY A 42 -13.79 3.81 12.80
C GLY A 42 -13.11 2.49 12.43
N CYS A 43 -12.21 2.51 11.44
CA CYS A 43 -11.47 1.30 11.03
C CYS A 43 -10.67 0.76 12.21
N THR A 44 -10.94 -0.49 12.60
CA THR A 44 -10.24 -1.17 13.69
C THR A 44 -9.29 -2.24 13.17
N LYS A 45 -9.48 -2.69 11.93
CA LYS A 45 -8.64 -3.70 11.28
C LYS A 45 -7.65 -3.04 10.32
N ALA A 46 -6.43 -3.57 10.27
CA ALA A 46 -5.36 -3.06 9.41
C ALA A 46 -5.76 -3.06 7.92
N ALA A 47 -6.48 -4.09 7.45
CA ALA A 47 -6.95 -4.15 6.08
C ALA A 47 -7.97 -3.05 5.72
N GLU A 48 -8.85 -2.69 6.65
CA GLU A 48 -9.83 -1.60 6.45
C GLU A 48 -9.12 -0.24 6.42
N ALA A 49 -8.14 -0.05 7.31
CA ALA A 49 -7.30 1.14 7.31
C ALA A 49 -6.49 1.27 6.01
N ALA A 50 -5.94 0.18 5.48
CA ALA A 50 -5.21 0.18 4.21
C ALA A 50 -6.10 0.60 3.03
N ALA A 51 -7.33 0.08 2.96
CA ALA A 51 -8.30 0.48 1.94
C ALA A 51 -8.65 1.97 2.03
N ALA A 52 -8.91 2.48 3.25
CA ALA A 52 -9.18 3.89 3.49
C ALA A 52 -7.99 4.80 3.15
N ILE A 53 -6.76 4.35 3.38
CA ILE A 53 -5.55 5.06 2.94
C ILE A 53 -5.55 5.20 1.41
N GLY A 54 -5.99 4.17 0.68
CA GLY A 54 -6.15 4.21 -0.78
C GLY A 54 -7.07 5.33 -1.27
N GLU A 55 -8.13 5.65 -0.52
CA GLU A 55 -9.01 6.80 -0.84
C GLU A 55 -8.26 8.13 -0.71
N GLY A 56 -7.42 8.26 0.31
CA GLY A 56 -6.53 9.41 0.47
C GLY A 56 -5.55 9.54 -0.70
N LEU A 57 -4.91 8.45 -1.11
CA LEU A 57 -4.03 8.41 -2.27
C LEU A 57 -4.77 8.78 -3.57
N GLN A 58 -5.99 8.28 -3.74
CA GLN A 58 -6.78 8.56 -4.92
C GLN A 58 -7.14 10.04 -5.05
N ALA A 59 -7.47 10.69 -3.92
CA ALA A 59 -7.84 12.10 -3.90
C ALA A 59 -6.70 13.04 -4.37
N PHE A 60 -5.45 12.57 -4.32
CA PHE A 60 -4.27 13.31 -4.78
C PHE A 60 -3.82 12.93 -6.20
N CYS A 61 -4.53 12.03 -6.88
CA CYS A 61 -4.29 11.75 -8.29
C CYS A 61 -4.74 12.95 -9.14
N ILE A 62 -3.90 13.38 -10.09
CA ILE A 62 -4.19 14.55 -10.94
C ILE A 62 -5.37 14.21 -11.87
N PRO A 63 -6.45 15.03 -11.91
CA PRO A 63 -7.58 14.78 -12.79
C PRO A 63 -7.16 14.62 -14.25
N GLY A 64 -7.66 13.56 -14.90
CA GLY A 64 -7.33 13.24 -16.30
C GLY A 64 -5.96 12.60 -16.51
N SER A 65 -5.17 12.39 -15.44
CA SER A 65 -3.97 11.56 -15.53
C SER A 65 -4.33 10.07 -15.63
N VAL A 66 -3.39 9.26 -16.12
CA VAL A 66 -3.52 7.79 -16.11
C VAL A 66 -3.77 7.25 -14.70
N ALA A 67 -3.21 7.88 -13.68
CA ALA A 67 -3.38 7.46 -12.29
C ALA A 67 -4.82 7.70 -11.78
N ASP A 68 -5.43 8.81 -12.19
CA ASP A 68 -6.83 9.09 -11.89
C ASP A 68 -7.77 8.18 -12.68
N ASP A 69 -7.54 8.00 -13.98
CA ASP A 69 -8.36 7.14 -14.84
C ASP A 69 -8.35 5.68 -14.35
N ARG A 70 -7.17 5.11 -14.10
CA ARG A 70 -7.01 3.74 -13.61
C ARG A 70 -7.29 3.54 -12.12
N LYS A 71 -7.68 4.61 -11.41
CA LYS A 71 -7.95 4.58 -9.97
C LYS A 71 -6.81 3.97 -9.15
N VAL A 72 -5.59 4.42 -9.47
CA VAL A 72 -4.35 3.84 -8.93
C VAL A 72 -4.27 3.94 -7.41
N GLY A 73 -4.73 5.04 -6.80
CA GLY A 73 -4.74 5.19 -5.34
C GLY A 73 -5.63 4.14 -4.65
N LEU A 74 -6.85 3.94 -5.17
CA LEU A 74 -7.75 2.89 -4.68
C LEU A 74 -7.14 1.50 -4.89
N GLY A 75 -6.51 1.28 -6.04
CA GLY A 75 -5.81 0.03 -6.34
C GLY A 75 -4.72 -0.30 -5.30
N HIS A 76 -3.89 0.67 -4.93
CA HIS A 76 -2.85 0.48 -3.92
C HIS A 76 -3.42 0.18 -2.53
N GLY A 77 -4.46 0.91 -2.11
CA GLY A 77 -5.12 0.65 -0.83
C GLY A 77 -5.76 -0.74 -0.77
N ASN A 78 -6.42 -1.16 -1.85
CA ASN A 78 -7.04 -2.48 -1.95
C ASN A 78 -6.00 -3.60 -1.98
N LEU A 79 -4.87 -3.41 -2.67
CA LEU A 79 -3.76 -4.37 -2.65
C LEU A 79 -3.22 -4.55 -1.22
N GLY A 80 -2.94 -3.44 -0.53
CA GLY A 80 -2.51 -3.47 0.87
C GLY A 80 -3.53 -4.17 1.77
N ALA A 81 -4.83 -3.91 1.55
CA ALA A 81 -5.90 -4.57 2.27
C ALA A 81 -5.91 -6.08 2.03
N MET A 82 -5.82 -6.55 0.78
CA MET A 82 -5.77 -7.98 0.44
C MET A 82 -4.61 -8.68 1.13
N LEU A 83 -3.41 -8.09 1.10
CA LEU A 83 -2.23 -8.65 1.77
C LEU A 83 -2.41 -8.80 3.29
N LEU A 84 -3.22 -7.96 3.92
CA LEU A 84 -3.46 -7.95 5.36
C LEU A 84 -4.69 -8.77 5.80
N ARG A 85 -5.49 -9.30 4.87
CA ARG A 85 -6.65 -10.14 5.22
C ARG A 85 -6.24 -11.61 5.32
N GLU A 86 -6.60 -12.26 6.42
CA GLU A 86 -6.34 -13.70 6.63
C GLU A 86 -7.00 -14.59 5.57
N GLU A 87 -8.11 -14.16 4.97
CA GLU A 87 -8.77 -14.89 3.87
C GLU A 87 -7.92 -14.96 2.59
N THR A 88 -6.97 -14.04 2.41
CA THR A 88 -6.03 -14.07 1.31
C THR A 88 -4.89 -15.01 1.66
N LYS A 89 -4.70 -16.07 0.87
CA LYS A 89 -3.70 -17.13 1.13
C LYS A 89 -2.50 -17.10 0.19
N CYS A 90 -2.63 -16.39 -0.93
CA CYS A 90 -1.63 -16.37 -1.99
C CYS A 90 -1.47 -14.95 -2.52
N PHE A 91 -0.22 -14.52 -2.68
CA PHE A 91 0.16 -13.32 -3.41
C PHE A 91 0.95 -13.75 -4.64
N ALA A 92 0.35 -13.56 -5.83
CA ALA A 92 0.98 -13.88 -7.10
C ALA A 92 1.34 -12.60 -7.84
N PHE A 93 2.60 -12.49 -8.25
CA PHE A 93 3.13 -11.33 -8.97
C PHE A 93 3.76 -11.75 -10.29
N LEU A 94 3.36 -11.08 -11.39
CA LEU A 94 3.92 -11.27 -12.72
C LEU A 94 4.79 -10.07 -13.08
N ALA A 95 6.10 -10.27 -13.16
CA ALA A 95 7.09 -9.24 -13.46
C ALA A 95 7.50 -9.26 -14.94
N GLY A 96 7.55 -8.09 -15.57
CA GLY A 96 8.01 -7.93 -16.95
C GLY A 96 9.53 -8.10 -17.13
N HIS A 97 9.96 -8.07 -18.40
CA HIS A 97 11.34 -8.27 -18.89
C HIS A 97 12.42 -7.41 -18.20
N GLU A 98 12.08 -6.23 -17.68
CA GLU A 98 13.02 -5.28 -17.04
C GLU A 98 12.85 -5.17 -15.51
N SER A 99 12.04 -6.02 -14.90
CA SER A 99 11.43 -5.70 -13.60
C SER A 99 11.96 -6.50 -12.41
N PHE A 100 13.23 -6.91 -12.41
CA PHE A 100 13.82 -7.65 -11.28
C PHE A 100 13.71 -6.88 -9.96
N ALA A 101 13.98 -5.57 -9.97
CA ALA A 101 13.80 -4.73 -8.77
C ALA A 101 12.34 -4.64 -8.30
N ALA A 102 11.37 -4.66 -9.24
CA ALA A 102 9.95 -4.67 -8.89
C ALA A 102 9.52 -6.02 -8.28
N ALA A 103 10.10 -7.11 -8.79
CA ALA A 103 9.89 -8.45 -8.25
C ALA A 103 10.41 -8.56 -6.80
N GLU A 104 11.63 -8.12 -6.53
CA GLU A 104 12.16 -8.07 -5.17
C GLU A 104 11.33 -7.18 -4.24
N GLY A 105 10.86 -6.03 -4.75
CA GLY A 105 9.98 -5.14 -4.01
C GLY A 105 8.67 -5.81 -3.62
N ALA A 106 8.04 -6.53 -4.56
CA ALA A 106 6.79 -7.26 -4.33
C ALA A 106 6.96 -8.36 -3.27
N ILE A 107 8.07 -9.11 -3.31
CA ILE A 107 8.38 -10.13 -2.29
C ILE A 107 8.50 -9.48 -0.91
N LYS A 108 9.29 -8.41 -0.79
CA LYS A 108 9.50 -7.70 0.49
C LYS A 108 8.18 -7.17 1.05
N ILE A 109 7.26 -6.71 0.21
CA ILE A 109 5.93 -6.27 0.65
C ILE A 109 5.14 -7.44 1.27
N ALA A 110 5.13 -8.61 0.62
CA ALA A 110 4.45 -9.79 1.14
C ALA A 110 5.10 -10.30 2.44
N GLU A 111 6.43 -10.32 2.53
CA GLU A 111 7.15 -10.68 3.76
C GLU A 111 6.84 -9.73 4.92
N LYS A 112 6.72 -8.43 4.66
CA LYS A 112 6.33 -7.45 5.69
C LYS A 112 4.90 -7.68 6.15
N ALA A 113 3.97 -8.00 5.25
CA ALA A 113 2.61 -8.38 5.62
C ALA A 113 2.60 -9.65 6.48
N ASN A 114 3.41 -10.66 6.15
CA ASN A 114 3.51 -11.90 6.91
C ASN A 114 3.98 -11.72 8.36
N LYS A 115 4.62 -10.60 8.72
CA LYS A 115 5.00 -10.31 10.12
C LYS A 115 3.82 -10.11 11.06
N VAL A 116 2.65 -9.76 10.54
CA VAL A 116 1.46 -9.44 11.33
C VAL A 116 0.28 -10.38 11.05
N ARG A 117 0.50 -11.42 10.22
CA ARG A 117 -0.51 -12.41 9.85
C ARG A 117 -0.42 -13.65 10.73
N GLN A 118 -1.54 -14.37 10.86
CA GLN A 118 -1.57 -15.68 11.50
C GLN A 118 -1.03 -16.77 10.57
N GLU A 119 -1.51 -16.78 9.33
CA GLU A 119 -1.01 -17.68 8.28
C GLU A 119 -0.22 -16.88 7.23
N PRO A 120 1.07 -17.18 7.01
CA PRO A 120 1.87 -16.52 5.99
C PRO A 120 1.26 -16.72 4.58
N LEU A 121 1.30 -15.67 3.78
CA LEU A 121 0.97 -15.73 2.36
C LEU A 121 1.94 -16.67 1.63
N ARG A 122 1.40 -17.54 0.78
CA ARG A 122 2.18 -18.17 -0.28
C ARG A 122 2.54 -17.10 -1.31
N VAL A 123 3.81 -16.92 -1.60
CA VAL A 123 4.29 -15.88 -2.53
C VAL A 123 4.73 -16.55 -3.82
N ILE A 124 4.00 -16.30 -4.90
CA ILE A 124 4.34 -16.80 -6.24
C ILE A 124 4.83 -15.61 -7.05
N LEU A 125 6.03 -15.73 -7.59
CA LEU A 125 6.59 -14.74 -8.49
C LEU A 125 6.97 -15.41 -9.80
N ASN A 126 6.40 -14.90 -10.89
CA ASN A 126 6.77 -15.27 -12.25
C ASN A 126 7.37 -14.03 -12.92
N GLY A 127 8.66 -14.07 -13.25
CA GLY A 127 9.37 -12.99 -13.92
C GLY A 127 10.02 -13.46 -15.21
N LEU A 128 10.16 -12.59 -16.20
CA LEU A 128 10.77 -12.93 -17.50
C LEU A 128 12.32 -12.84 -17.51
N GLY A 129 12.97 -12.93 -16.34
CA GLY A 129 14.44 -12.76 -16.16
C GLY A 129 15.22 -14.07 -16.05
N LYS A 130 16.57 -14.00 -15.93
CA LYS A 130 17.46 -15.19 -15.90
C LYS A 130 17.22 -16.14 -14.70
N ASP A 131 16.60 -15.67 -13.62
CA ASP A 131 16.15 -16.46 -12.46
C ASP A 131 14.63 -16.29 -12.27
N ALA A 132 13.88 -16.81 -13.23
CA ALA A 132 12.51 -16.43 -13.57
C ALA A 132 11.40 -16.73 -12.55
N ALA A 133 11.65 -17.54 -11.50
CA ALA A 133 10.55 -18.05 -10.68
C ALA A 133 10.90 -18.22 -9.20
N TYR A 134 9.99 -17.77 -8.34
CA TYR A 134 9.93 -18.06 -6.90
C TYR A 134 8.53 -18.61 -6.59
N ILE A 135 8.43 -19.78 -5.94
CA ILE A 135 7.18 -20.51 -5.69
C ILE A 135 7.02 -20.80 -4.21
#